data_AF-A0A366KP23-F1
#
_entry.id   AF-A0A366KP23-F1
#
_cell.length_a   1.000
_cell.length_b   1.000
_cell.length_c   1.000
_cell.angle_alpha   90.00
_cell.angle_beta   90.00
_cell.angle_gamma   90.00
#
_symmetry.space_group_name_H-M   'P 1'
#
loop_
_entity.id
_entity.type
_entity.pdbx_description
1 polymer ?
#
loop_
_entity_poly.entity_id
_entity_poly.type
_entity_poly.pdbx_seq_one_letter_code
_entity_poly.pdbx_strand_id
1 'polypeptide(L)'
;MPTEIKCPNCAHVFPMEEAMAEDYKKELREKMLSFTKQRDKEYQDKVAALDAEKVQQQKAFEVQLAEEKTKLKDNLEENLRKSIAADFETKLQMLEGNAKDNAEKLRLAREKELEFLRREESLKVKEEEMELAFQRKMQEQRNELVEQIRKQEAEKNSIRDTEHQLRLKELEKQLDDQKKLAEEMKRKAEQGSMQLQGEVQELILEELLRSNFPFDLIEEVGKGVRGADCVQVVRNQFGQECGKIIYESKRTKDFGGDWIEKLKKDMRSMGVDVAVIVSQCYPKGMDCFGQRDGVWICSFEEVNAVAYVLRDGILRLSSAMKSQENRGDKMHMLYDYLTGAEFSEQWKAIREGFMSMKLSIQRERDAMERLWKAREKQLEKVLLNATHIRGSIEGIAGSDSIQLSLTDEDDEALLLE
;
A
#
# COMPACT_ATOMS: atom_id res chain seq x y z
N MET A 1 203.74 -36.95 108.27
CA MET A 1 204.59 -36.95 107.06
C MET A 1 204.50 -38.31 106.40
N PRO A 2 204.61 -38.35 105.07
CA PRO A 2 203.66 -39.06 104.22
C PRO A 2 204.23 -40.35 103.67
N THR A 3 203.35 -41.28 103.30
CA THR A 3 203.67 -42.26 102.25
C THR A 3 202.55 -42.25 101.24
N GLU A 4 202.76 -41.39 100.26
CA GLU A 4 201.94 -41.26 99.08
C GLU A 4 202.28 -42.41 98.12
N ILE A 5 201.36 -43.37 98.00
CA ILE A 5 201.49 -44.52 97.09
C ILE A 5 200.60 -44.29 95.87
N LYS A 6 201.18 -44.45 94.67
CA LYS A 6 200.49 -44.30 93.38
C LYS A 6 199.78 -45.58 92.97
N CYS A 7 198.50 -45.46 92.62
CA CYS A 7 197.70 -46.54 92.07
C CYS A 7 198.25 -47.02 90.70
N PRO A 8 198.46 -48.34 90.49
CA PRO A 8 198.99 -48.90 89.25
C PRO A 8 198.00 -48.87 88.08
N ASN A 9 196.73 -48.49 88.32
CA ASN A 9 195.71 -48.43 87.27
C ASN A 9 195.29 -47.01 86.87
N CYS A 10 195.63 -45.97 87.66
CA CYS A 10 195.21 -44.60 87.35
C CYS A 10 196.11 -43.48 87.90
N ALA A 11 197.30 -43.79 88.43
CA ALA A 11 198.30 -42.81 88.90
C ALA A 11 197.84 -41.80 89.97
N HIS A 12 196.67 -41.98 90.60
CA HIS A 12 196.19 -41.17 91.72
C HIS A 12 196.74 -41.67 93.06
N VAL A 13 196.97 -40.74 93.99
CA VAL A 13 197.56 -40.99 95.31
C VAL A 13 196.51 -40.72 96.38
N PHE A 14 196.24 -41.70 97.26
CA PHE A 14 195.23 -41.56 98.32
C PHE A 14 195.53 -42.42 99.57
N PRO A 15 195.04 -42.04 100.78
CA PRO A 15 195.38 -42.68 102.06
C PRO A 15 194.39 -43.80 102.46
N MET A 16 194.87 -44.73 103.30
CA MET A 16 194.33 -46.07 103.54
C MET A 16 193.05 -46.17 104.40
N GLU A 17 192.40 -45.07 104.75
CA GLU A 17 191.31 -45.05 105.75
C GLU A 17 189.88 -45.12 105.16
N GLU A 18 189.72 -45.12 103.83
CA GLU A 18 188.43 -45.10 103.13
C GLU A 18 187.74 -46.46 102.89
N ALA A 19 188.39 -47.59 103.22
CA ALA A 19 187.91 -48.92 102.81
C ALA A 19 186.88 -49.60 103.74
N MET A 20 186.64 -49.13 104.98
CA MET A 20 185.75 -49.82 105.94
C MET A 20 184.35 -49.19 106.14
N ALA A 21 184.04 -48.08 105.45
CA ALA A 21 182.75 -47.39 105.55
C ALA A 21 181.71 -47.81 104.48
N GLU A 22 182.11 -48.65 103.53
CA GLU A 22 181.32 -48.95 102.33
C GLU A 22 180.42 -50.20 102.48
N ASP A 23 180.82 -51.18 103.31
CA ASP A 23 180.05 -52.41 103.52
C ASP A 23 178.81 -52.20 104.41
N TYR A 24 178.87 -51.33 105.43
CA TYR A 24 177.71 -51.04 106.30
C TYR A 24 176.59 -50.26 105.58
N LYS A 25 176.92 -49.51 104.52
CA LYS A 25 175.92 -48.81 103.68
C LYS A 25 175.16 -49.76 102.75
N LYS A 26 175.70 -50.95 102.46
CA LYS A 26 175.09 -51.92 101.53
C LYS A 26 173.91 -52.66 102.18
N GLU A 27 174.06 -53.14 103.41
CA GLU A 27 173.00 -53.84 104.14
C GLU A 27 171.76 -52.98 104.41
N LEU A 28 171.95 -51.67 104.69
CA LEU A 28 170.84 -50.75 104.92
C LEU A 28 169.99 -50.50 103.66
N ARG A 29 170.61 -50.54 102.47
CA ARG A 29 169.89 -50.37 101.19
C ARG A 29 168.99 -51.56 100.88
N GLU A 30 169.43 -52.79 101.17
CA GLU A 30 168.64 -53.99 100.87
C GLU A 30 167.35 -54.05 101.70
N LYS A 31 167.41 -53.75 103.00
CA LYS A 31 166.21 -53.69 103.86
C LYS A 31 165.23 -52.59 103.44
N MET A 32 165.73 -51.46 102.95
CA MET A 32 164.85 -50.40 102.47
C MET A 32 164.13 -50.82 101.19
N LEU A 33 164.82 -51.52 100.28
CA LEU A 33 164.30 -52.02 99.01
C LEU A 33 163.21 -53.10 99.17
N SER A 34 163.35 -54.00 100.15
CA SER A 34 162.33 -55.02 100.42
C SER A 34 161.03 -54.42 100.98
N PHE A 35 161.14 -53.39 101.84
CA PHE A 35 159.98 -52.73 102.44
C PHE A 35 159.18 -51.93 101.40
N THR A 36 159.85 -51.25 100.46
CA THR A 36 159.17 -50.49 99.39
C THR A 36 158.36 -51.42 98.49
N LYS A 37 158.95 -52.56 98.06
CA LYS A 37 158.26 -53.54 97.21
C LYS A 37 156.99 -54.12 97.85
N GLN A 38 157.01 -54.36 99.16
CA GLN A 38 155.88 -54.97 99.84
C GLN A 38 154.69 -54.00 99.93
N ARG A 39 154.98 -52.72 100.21
CA ARG A 39 153.95 -51.67 100.30
C ARG A 39 153.33 -51.31 98.94
N ASP A 40 154.12 -51.35 97.87
CA ASP A 40 153.61 -51.12 96.51
C ASP A 40 152.66 -52.24 96.07
N LYS A 41 152.94 -53.48 96.46
CA LYS A 41 152.08 -54.62 96.15
C LYS A 41 150.72 -54.54 96.84
N GLU A 42 150.68 -54.21 98.13
CA GLU A 42 149.41 -53.98 98.85
C GLU A 42 148.59 -52.84 98.26
N TYR A 43 149.24 -51.78 97.78
CA TYR A 43 148.54 -50.65 97.15
C TYR A 43 147.92 -51.08 95.82
N GLN A 44 148.64 -51.83 94.99
CA GLN A 44 148.12 -52.36 93.73
C GLN A 44 146.92 -53.30 93.94
N ASP A 45 146.97 -54.18 94.94
CA ASP A 45 145.87 -55.12 95.22
C ASP A 45 144.60 -54.38 95.67
N LYS A 46 144.73 -53.30 96.47
CA LYS A 46 143.58 -52.46 96.87
C LYS A 46 142.96 -51.69 95.70
N VAL A 47 143.78 -51.16 94.79
CA VAL A 47 143.28 -50.46 93.59
C VAL A 47 142.53 -51.43 92.69
N ALA A 48 143.07 -52.64 92.47
CA ALA A 48 142.41 -53.66 91.66
C ALA A 48 141.06 -54.11 92.24
N ALA A 49 140.94 -54.23 93.57
CA ALA A 49 139.69 -54.59 94.23
C ALA A 49 138.60 -53.53 94.04
N LEU A 50 138.94 -52.24 94.16
CA LEU A 50 138.00 -51.13 93.96
C LEU A 50 137.52 -51.01 92.50
N ASP A 51 138.41 -51.23 91.53
CA ASP A 51 138.03 -51.22 90.11
C ASP A 51 137.10 -52.39 89.77
N ALA A 52 137.33 -53.58 90.35
CA ALA A 52 136.45 -54.73 90.17
C ALA A 52 135.03 -54.48 90.71
N GLU A 53 134.91 -53.82 91.86
CA GLU A 53 133.60 -53.48 92.46
C GLU A 53 132.83 -52.45 91.62
N LYS A 54 133.51 -51.41 91.10
CA LYS A 54 132.90 -50.44 90.18
C LYS A 54 132.36 -51.10 88.92
N VAL A 55 133.12 -52.01 88.30
CA VAL A 55 132.69 -52.72 87.09
C VAL A 55 131.46 -53.59 87.36
N GLN A 56 131.37 -54.23 88.53
CA GLN A 56 130.17 -54.99 88.89
C GLN A 56 128.94 -54.10 89.08
N GLN A 57 129.06 -52.98 89.79
CA GLN A 57 127.94 -52.03 89.97
C GLN A 57 127.46 -51.47 88.63
N GLN A 58 128.39 -51.13 87.72
CA GLN A 58 128.07 -50.56 86.42
C GLN A 58 127.33 -51.56 85.52
N LYS A 59 127.74 -52.84 85.53
CA LYS A 59 127.02 -53.92 84.84
C LYS A 59 125.63 -54.16 85.40
N ALA A 60 125.47 -54.16 86.73
CA ALA A 60 124.16 -54.35 87.35
C ALA A 60 123.17 -53.22 86.97
N PHE A 61 123.66 -51.98 86.91
CA PHE A 61 122.86 -50.83 86.49
C PHE A 61 122.47 -50.89 85.01
N GLU A 62 123.38 -51.30 84.12
CA GLU A 62 123.09 -51.47 82.68
C GLU A 62 122.00 -52.52 82.44
N VAL A 63 121.99 -53.63 83.19
CA VAL A 63 120.96 -54.67 83.08
C VAL A 63 119.59 -54.14 83.52
N GLN A 64 119.51 -53.43 84.65
CA GLN A 64 118.25 -52.84 85.13
C GLN A 64 117.69 -51.81 84.14
N LEU A 65 118.57 -50.96 83.57
CA LEU A 65 118.16 -49.96 82.59
C LEU A 65 117.64 -50.60 81.28
N ALA A 66 118.22 -51.74 80.87
CA ALA A 66 117.76 -52.48 79.70
C ALA A 66 116.36 -53.07 79.92
N GLU A 67 116.10 -53.66 81.09
CA GLU A 67 114.79 -54.22 81.44
C GLU A 67 113.67 -53.16 81.53
N GLU A 68 113.96 -51.99 82.10
CA GLU A 68 112.98 -50.89 82.12
C GLU A 68 112.67 -50.37 80.71
N LYS A 69 113.69 -50.26 79.84
CA LYS A 69 113.49 -49.85 78.45
C LYS A 69 112.63 -50.83 77.67
N THR A 70 112.78 -52.14 77.88
CA THR A 70 111.93 -53.14 77.22
C THR A 70 110.49 -53.06 77.70
N LYS A 71 110.26 -52.97 79.02
CA LYS A 71 108.90 -52.83 79.58
C LYS A 71 108.20 -51.56 79.08
N LEU A 72 108.93 -50.44 78.97
CA LEU A 72 108.37 -49.20 78.46
C LEU A 72 107.99 -49.30 76.99
N LYS A 73 108.82 -49.95 76.15
CA LYS A 73 108.51 -50.20 74.73
C LYS A 73 107.25 -51.06 74.56
N ASP A 74 107.15 -52.17 75.29
CA ASP A 74 106.02 -53.09 75.17
C ASP A 74 104.70 -52.41 75.56
N ASN A 75 104.70 -51.64 76.65
CA ASN A 75 103.53 -50.85 77.07
C ASN A 75 103.13 -49.80 76.03
N LEU A 76 104.09 -49.18 75.35
CA LEU A 76 103.82 -48.17 74.32
C LEU A 76 103.25 -48.79 73.04
N GLU A 77 103.77 -49.96 72.63
CA GLU A 77 103.24 -50.71 71.50
C GLU A 77 101.81 -51.22 71.75
N GLU A 78 101.51 -51.71 72.96
CA GLU A 78 100.18 -52.19 73.29
C GLU A 78 99.14 -51.04 73.28
N ASN A 79 99.49 -49.90 73.87
CA ASN A 79 98.62 -48.72 73.87
C ASN A 79 98.40 -48.16 72.45
N LEU A 80 99.45 -48.13 71.61
CA LEU A 80 99.33 -47.69 70.23
C LEU A 80 98.41 -48.63 69.42
N ARG A 81 98.53 -49.95 69.58
CA ARG A 81 97.64 -50.92 68.92
C ARG A 81 96.18 -50.74 69.34
N LYS A 82 95.90 -50.52 70.62
CA LYS A 82 94.54 -50.28 71.12
C LYS A 82 93.94 -48.99 70.55
N SER A 83 94.70 -47.90 70.51
CA SER A 83 94.24 -46.63 69.95
C SER A 83 93.93 -46.76 68.45
N ILE A 84 94.82 -47.39 67.69
CA ILE A 84 94.62 -47.60 66.25
C ILE A 84 93.37 -48.44 65.99
N ALA A 85 93.19 -49.53 66.74
CA ALA A 85 92.01 -50.39 66.59
C ALA A 85 90.71 -49.63 66.87
N ALA A 86 90.66 -48.84 67.95
CA ALA A 86 89.49 -48.04 68.30
C ALA A 86 89.16 -46.96 67.25
N ASP A 87 90.16 -46.29 66.70
CA ASP A 87 89.98 -45.28 65.65
C ASP A 87 89.46 -45.89 64.35
N PHE A 88 89.98 -47.06 63.96
CA PHE A 88 89.51 -47.79 62.78
C PHE A 88 88.08 -48.30 62.94
N GLU A 89 87.72 -48.82 64.12
CA GLU A 89 86.37 -49.29 64.40
C GLU A 89 85.36 -48.14 64.33
N THR A 90 85.69 -46.99 64.92
CA THR A 90 84.86 -45.78 64.86
C THR A 90 84.67 -45.31 63.43
N LYS A 91 85.74 -45.30 62.62
CA LYS A 91 85.69 -44.87 61.22
C LYS A 91 84.87 -45.84 60.35
N LEU A 92 84.97 -47.14 60.58
CA LEU A 92 84.16 -48.17 59.92
C LEU A 92 82.68 -48.00 60.24
N GLN A 93 82.33 -47.83 61.52
CA GLN A 93 80.94 -47.60 61.92
C GLN A 93 80.35 -46.33 61.29
N MET A 94 81.14 -45.24 61.21
CA MET A 94 80.70 -44.01 60.56
C MET A 94 80.49 -44.17 59.06
N LEU A 95 81.38 -44.89 58.37
CA LEU A 95 81.25 -45.16 56.93
C LEU A 95 80.05 -46.08 56.63
N GLU A 96 79.84 -47.12 57.44
CA GLU A 96 78.67 -47.99 57.31
C GLU A 96 77.35 -47.25 57.58
N GLY A 97 77.32 -46.39 58.60
CA GLY A 97 76.17 -45.51 58.87
C GLY A 97 75.86 -44.60 57.69
N ASN A 98 76.87 -43.90 57.15
CA ASN A 98 76.70 -43.03 55.99
C ASN A 98 76.25 -43.79 54.73
N ALA A 99 76.74 -45.02 54.52
CA ALA A 99 76.32 -45.86 53.40
C ALA A 99 74.85 -46.27 53.53
N LYS A 100 74.39 -46.64 54.72
CA LYS A 100 72.99 -46.97 55.00
C LYS A 100 72.08 -45.76 54.80
N ASP A 101 72.44 -44.61 55.36
CA ASP A 101 71.66 -43.37 55.22
C ASP A 101 71.53 -42.92 53.76
N ASN A 102 72.62 -43.04 52.98
CA ASN A 102 72.58 -42.71 51.56
C ASN A 102 71.74 -43.71 50.75
N ALA A 103 71.80 -45.00 51.08
CA ALA A 103 70.95 -46.00 50.44
C ALA A 103 69.45 -45.74 50.74
N GLU A 104 69.11 -45.36 51.96
CA GLU A 104 67.73 -45.04 52.34
C GLU A 104 67.24 -43.75 51.69
N LYS A 105 68.07 -42.69 51.66
CA LYS A 105 67.76 -41.46 50.92
C LYS A 105 67.54 -41.72 49.42
N LEU A 106 68.36 -42.57 48.81
CA LEU A 106 68.21 -42.94 47.40
C LEU A 106 66.92 -43.72 47.14
N ARG A 107 66.54 -44.63 48.05
CA ARG A 107 65.26 -45.37 47.94
C ARG A 107 64.07 -44.42 48.03
N LEU A 108 64.06 -43.53 49.02
CA LEU A 108 62.99 -42.53 49.20
C LEU A 108 62.88 -41.56 48.02
N ALA A 109 64.01 -41.15 47.42
CA ALA A 109 64.00 -40.31 46.23
C ALA A 109 63.38 -41.04 45.03
N ARG A 110 63.73 -42.32 44.81
CA ARG A 110 63.16 -43.15 43.73
C ARG A 110 61.66 -43.40 43.91
N GLU A 111 61.19 -43.62 45.14
CA GLU A 111 59.76 -43.79 45.43
C GLU A 111 58.98 -42.51 45.11
N LYS A 112 59.49 -41.33 45.50
CA LYS A 112 58.87 -40.04 45.19
C LYS A 112 58.84 -39.74 43.69
N GLU A 113 59.90 -40.07 42.96
CA GLU A 113 59.96 -39.91 41.51
C GLU A 113 58.91 -40.78 40.81
N LEU A 114 58.75 -42.04 41.25
CA LEU A 114 57.77 -42.96 40.70
C LEU A 114 56.33 -42.55 41.02
N GLU A 115 56.08 -42.02 42.22
CA GLU A 115 54.79 -41.44 42.59
C GLU A 115 54.45 -40.20 41.75
N PHE A 116 55.45 -39.33 41.51
CA PHE A 116 55.30 -38.15 40.68
C PHE A 116 54.94 -38.51 39.23
N LEU A 117 55.66 -39.46 38.63
CA LEU A 117 55.39 -39.93 37.26
C LEU A 117 53.99 -40.53 37.12
N ARG A 118 53.56 -41.37 38.08
CA ARG A 118 52.20 -41.91 38.11
C ARG A 118 51.13 -40.81 38.21
N ARG A 119 51.40 -39.77 38.99
CA ARG A 119 50.47 -38.64 39.14
C ARG A 119 50.39 -37.83 37.85
N GLU A 120 51.51 -37.59 37.18
CA GLU A 120 51.55 -36.90 35.88
C GLU A 120 50.75 -37.66 34.80
N GLU A 121 50.95 -38.97 34.69
CA GLU A 121 50.20 -39.81 33.75
C GLU A 121 48.70 -39.79 34.05
N SER A 122 48.31 -39.90 35.33
CA SER A 122 46.88 -39.84 35.72
C SER A 122 46.23 -38.49 35.44
N LEU A 123 47.00 -37.39 35.45
CA LEU A 123 46.50 -36.06 35.12
C LEU A 123 46.32 -35.90 33.62
N LYS A 124 47.28 -36.38 32.80
CA LYS A 124 47.15 -36.38 31.33
C LYS A 124 45.92 -37.15 30.86
N VAL A 125 45.70 -38.35 31.40
CA VAL A 125 44.51 -39.16 31.06
C VAL A 125 43.22 -38.41 31.43
N LYS A 126 43.17 -37.75 32.59
CA LYS A 126 42.00 -36.95 32.99
C LYS A 126 41.77 -35.72 32.11
N GLU A 127 42.84 -35.05 31.66
CA GLU A 127 42.74 -33.92 30.72
C GLU A 127 42.17 -34.38 29.38
N GLU A 128 42.70 -35.48 28.83
CA GLU A 128 42.20 -36.07 27.57
C GLU A 128 40.74 -36.53 27.67
N GLU A 129 40.36 -37.19 28.78
CA GLU A 129 38.96 -37.58 29.03
C GLU A 129 38.03 -36.36 29.17
N MET A 130 38.48 -35.30 29.83
CA MET A 130 37.71 -34.07 30.01
C MET A 130 37.51 -33.34 28.68
N GLU A 131 38.55 -33.26 27.84
CA GLU A 131 38.46 -32.66 26.51
C GLU A 131 37.50 -33.44 25.61
N LEU A 132 37.55 -34.76 25.66
CA LEU A 132 36.66 -35.63 24.88
C LEU A 132 35.20 -35.53 25.37
N ALA A 133 34.98 -35.46 26.68
CA ALA A 133 33.65 -35.22 27.26
C ALA A 133 33.11 -33.83 26.88
N PHE A 134 33.96 -32.80 26.88
CA PHE A 134 33.59 -31.45 26.46
C PHE A 134 33.19 -31.40 24.98
N GLN A 135 33.97 -32.03 24.09
CA GLN A 135 33.64 -32.10 22.66
C GLN A 135 32.31 -32.82 22.40
N ARG A 136 32.04 -33.93 23.11
CA ARG A 136 30.75 -34.65 23.02
C ARG A 136 29.58 -33.77 23.43
N LYS A 137 29.70 -33.06 24.56
CA LYS A 137 28.66 -32.14 25.06
C LYS A 137 28.40 -30.98 24.10
N MET A 138 29.45 -30.43 23.49
CA MET A 138 29.32 -29.38 22.47
C MET A 138 28.60 -29.88 21.21
N GLN A 139 28.84 -31.13 20.81
CA GLN A 139 28.17 -31.74 19.67
C GLN A 139 26.69 -32.02 19.95
N GLU A 140 26.36 -32.50 21.15
CA GLU A 140 24.96 -32.66 21.59
C GLU A 140 24.22 -31.32 21.61
N GLN A 141 24.80 -30.27 22.20
CA GLN A 141 24.21 -28.93 22.20
C GLN A 141 24.02 -28.36 20.80
N ARG A 142 24.97 -28.59 19.88
CA ARG A 142 24.81 -28.21 18.46
C ARG A 142 23.64 -28.93 17.81
N ASN A 143 23.49 -30.23 18.04
CA ASN A 143 22.39 -31.01 17.49
C ASN A 143 21.04 -30.55 18.06
N GLU A 144 20.94 -30.31 19.37
CA GLU A 144 19.74 -29.76 20.00
C GLU A 144 19.36 -28.38 19.44
N LEU A 145 20.34 -27.51 19.22
CA LEU A 145 20.11 -26.19 18.64
C LEU A 145 19.61 -26.28 17.19
N VAL A 146 20.19 -27.19 16.37
CA VAL A 146 19.73 -27.43 14.99
C VAL A 146 18.29 -27.96 14.97
N GLU A 147 17.95 -28.88 15.88
CA GLU A 147 16.59 -29.42 16.02
C GLU A 147 15.58 -28.33 16.42
N GLN A 148 15.96 -27.45 17.35
CA GLN A 148 15.15 -26.30 17.77
C GLN A 148 14.94 -25.29 16.63
N ILE A 149 16.00 -24.97 15.88
CA ILE A 149 15.91 -24.07 14.72
C ILE A 149 14.97 -24.65 13.66
N ARG A 150 15.09 -25.94 13.33
CA ARG A 150 14.19 -26.61 12.36
C ARG A 150 12.73 -26.57 12.80
N LYS A 151 12.46 -26.79 14.09
CA LYS A 151 11.08 -26.71 14.63
C LYS A 151 10.53 -25.29 14.55
N GLN A 152 11.31 -24.28 14.95
CA GLN A 152 10.89 -22.87 14.87
C GLN A 152 10.66 -22.40 13.43
N GLU A 153 11.48 -22.85 12.48
CA GLU A 153 11.35 -22.50 11.07
C GLU A 153 10.12 -23.15 10.42
N ALA A 154 9.84 -24.42 10.75
CA ALA A 154 8.63 -25.11 10.32
C ALA A 154 7.36 -24.45 10.89
N GLU A 155 7.38 -24.06 12.16
CA GLU A 155 6.25 -23.39 12.83
C GLU A 155 6.03 -21.98 12.25
N LYS A 156 7.10 -21.21 11.99
CA LYS A 156 7.01 -19.91 11.30
C LYS A 156 6.43 -20.04 9.89
N ASN A 157 6.88 -21.01 9.10
CA ASN A 157 6.35 -21.21 7.75
C ASN A 157 4.88 -21.62 7.76
N SER A 158 4.48 -22.52 8.67
CA SER A 158 3.08 -22.91 8.83
C SER A 158 2.19 -21.70 9.16
N ILE A 159 2.61 -20.84 10.09
CA ILE A 159 1.85 -19.64 10.45
C ILE A 159 1.74 -18.69 9.24
N ARG A 160 2.86 -18.46 8.54
CA ARG A 160 2.89 -17.60 7.34
C ARG A 160 1.96 -18.11 6.24
N ASP A 161 1.94 -19.42 5.99
CA ASP A 161 1.08 -20.03 4.98
C ASP A 161 -0.41 -19.90 5.35
N THR A 162 -0.76 -20.08 6.63
CA THR A 162 -2.14 -19.84 7.10
C THR A 162 -2.56 -18.37 6.99
N GLU A 163 -1.66 -17.44 7.28
CA GLU A 163 -1.91 -16.01 7.18
C GLU A 163 -2.06 -15.57 5.72
N HIS A 164 -1.23 -16.11 4.82
CA HIS A 164 -1.36 -15.90 3.38
C HIS A 164 -2.67 -16.49 2.81
N GLN A 165 -3.08 -17.68 3.25
CA GLN A 165 -4.37 -18.26 2.84
C GLN A 165 -5.56 -17.44 3.32
N LEU A 166 -5.54 -16.95 4.56
CA LEU A 166 -6.59 -16.08 5.09
C LEU A 166 -6.65 -14.75 4.33
N ARG A 167 -5.50 -14.13 4.05
CA ARG A 167 -5.41 -12.89 3.27
C ARG A 167 -5.95 -13.06 1.85
N LEU A 168 -5.64 -14.19 1.20
CA LEU A 168 -6.16 -14.50 -0.14
C LEU A 168 -7.67 -14.67 -0.12
N LYS A 169 -8.22 -15.41 0.84
CA LYS A 169 -9.68 -15.58 0.99
C LYS A 169 -10.41 -14.28 1.32
N GLU A 170 -9.82 -13.41 2.14
CA GLU A 170 -10.37 -12.07 2.40
C GLU A 170 -10.40 -11.21 1.14
N LEU A 171 -9.31 -11.20 0.37
CA LEU A 171 -9.22 -10.45 -0.88
C LEU A 171 -10.19 -11.00 -1.93
N GLU A 172 -10.33 -12.32 -2.06
CA GLU A 172 -11.32 -12.96 -2.95
C GLU A 172 -12.75 -12.54 -2.59
N LYS A 173 -13.09 -12.56 -1.29
CA LYS A 173 -14.41 -12.14 -0.82
C LYS A 173 -14.66 -10.65 -1.07
N GLN A 174 -13.68 -9.79 -0.82
CA GLN A 174 -13.77 -8.36 -1.13
C GLN A 174 -13.98 -8.10 -2.63
N LEU A 175 -13.32 -8.87 -3.49
CA LEU A 175 -13.46 -8.76 -4.95
C LEU A 175 -14.85 -9.20 -5.42
N ASP A 176 -15.42 -10.25 -4.81
CA ASP A 176 -16.76 -10.74 -5.14
C ASP A 176 -17.86 -9.76 -4.68
N ASP A 177 -17.70 -9.17 -3.48
CA ASP A 177 -18.61 -8.14 -2.97
C ASP A 177 -18.53 -6.85 -3.81
N GLN A 178 -17.32 -6.45 -4.24
CA GLN A 178 -17.13 -5.32 -5.16
C GLN A 178 -17.78 -5.55 -6.53
N LYS A 179 -17.68 -6.78 -7.08
CA LYS A 179 -18.33 -7.14 -8.35
C LYS A 179 -19.85 -7.06 -8.26
N LYS A 180 -20.45 -7.57 -7.19
CA LYS A 180 -21.90 -7.47 -6.95
C LYS A 180 -22.35 -6.02 -6.84
N LEU A 181 -21.59 -5.20 -6.09
CA LEU A 181 -21.89 -3.77 -5.96
C LEU A 181 -21.80 -3.03 -7.31
N ALA A 182 -20.81 -3.38 -8.13
CA ALA A 182 -20.65 -2.81 -9.46
C ALA A 182 -21.78 -3.20 -10.41
N GLU A 183 -22.25 -4.45 -10.38
CA GLU A 183 -23.44 -4.89 -11.14
C GLU A 183 -24.72 -4.19 -10.69
N GLU A 184 -24.93 -4.03 -9.38
CA GLU A 184 -26.08 -3.29 -8.86
C GLU A 184 -26.04 -1.80 -9.23
N MET A 185 -24.88 -1.18 -9.17
CA MET A 185 -24.68 0.21 -9.59
C MET A 185 -24.89 0.39 -11.10
N LYS A 186 -24.41 -0.57 -11.91
CA LYS A 186 -24.65 -0.60 -13.35
C LYS A 186 -26.14 -0.72 -13.66
N ARG A 187 -26.86 -1.60 -12.96
CA ARG A 187 -28.30 -1.79 -13.11
C ARG A 187 -29.10 -0.54 -12.68
N LYS A 188 -28.69 0.15 -11.62
CA LYS A 188 -29.30 1.43 -11.18
C LYS A 188 -29.03 2.57 -12.17
N ALA A 189 -27.83 2.64 -12.76
CA ALA A 189 -27.49 3.61 -13.78
C ALA A 189 -28.28 3.37 -15.09
N GLU A 190 -28.43 2.11 -15.50
CA GLU A 190 -29.28 1.72 -16.63
C GLU A 190 -30.77 2.03 -16.37
N GLN A 191 -31.26 1.88 -15.13
CA GLN A 191 -32.63 2.26 -14.75
C GLN A 191 -32.88 3.77 -14.81
N GLY A 192 -31.92 4.60 -14.38
CA GLY A 192 -32.01 6.07 -14.53
C GLY A 192 -32.05 6.52 -15.99
N SER A 193 -31.40 5.78 -16.88
CA SER A 193 -31.47 6.02 -18.33
C SER A 193 -32.86 5.74 -18.90
N MET A 194 -33.61 4.77 -18.35
CA MET A 194 -34.93 4.38 -18.89
C MET A 194 -36.02 5.44 -18.65
N GLN A 195 -35.97 6.19 -17.53
CA GLN A 195 -36.88 7.32 -17.29
C GLN A 195 -36.52 8.51 -18.18
N LEU A 196 -35.24 8.88 -18.25
CA LEU A 196 -34.77 9.97 -19.10
C LEU A 196 -35.10 9.70 -20.59
N GLN A 197 -34.98 8.45 -21.02
CA GLN A 197 -35.33 8.00 -22.36
C GLN A 197 -36.84 8.03 -22.67
N GLY A 198 -37.70 7.91 -21.66
CA GLY A 198 -39.16 8.05 -21.81
C GLY A 198 -39.56 9.51 -22.03
N GLU A 199 -39.07 10.40 -21.16
CA GLU A 199 -39.33 11.84 -21.25
C GLU A 199 -38.80 12.44 -22.57
N VAL A 200 -37.65 11.96 -23.05
CA VAL A 200 -37.12 12.39 -24.36
C VAL A 200 -38.06 11.96 -25.50
N GLN A 201 -38.67 10.78 -25.43
CA GLN A 201 -39.59 10.32 -26.49
C GLN A 201 -40.89 11.13 -26.51
N GLU A 202 -41.39 11.53 -25.33
CA GLU A 202 -42.56 12.42 -25.21
C GLU A 202 -42.28 13.79 -25.85
N LEU A 203 -41.12 14.38 -25.54
CA LEU A 203 -40.69 15.65 -26.15
C LEU A 203 -40.56 15.56 -27.67
N ILE A 204 -39.97 14.48 -28.19
CA ILE A 204 -39.84 14.28 -29.65
C ILE A 204 -41.21 14.09 -30.28
N LEU A 205 -42.14 13.37 -29.62
CA LEU A 205 -43.51 13.20 -30.13
C LEU A 205 -44.24 14.55 -30.25
N GLU A 206 -44.12 15.40 -29.24
CA GLU A 206 -44.70 16.75 -29.29
C GLU A 206 -44.10 17.60 -30.41
N GLU A 207 -42.77 17.61 -30.54
CA GLU A 207 -42.07 18.37 -31.57
C GLU A 207 -42.45 17.89 -32.97
N LEU A 208 -42.60 16.56 -33.13
CA LEU A 208 -43.05 15.94 -34.37
C LEU A 208 -44.48 16.36 -34.73
N LEU A 209 -45.40 16.37 -33.77
CA LEU A 209 -46.78 16.80 -34.01
C LEU A 209 -46.86 18.31 -34.28
N ARG A 210 -46.12 19.14 -33.55
CA ARG A 210 -46.05 20.60 -33.76
C ARG A 210 -45.49 20.96 -35.14
N SER A 211 -44.46 20.25 -35.59
CA SER A 211 -43.84 20.48 -36.90
C SER A 211 -44.73 20.04 -38.06
N ASN A 212 -45.43 18.90 -37.94
CA ASN A 212 -46.33 18.41 -38.99
C ASN A 212 -47.69 19.12 -39.02
N PHE A 213 -48.17 19.64 -37.89
CA PHE A 213 -49.47 20.31 -37.78
C PHE A 213 -49.36 21.71 -37.15
N PRO A 214 -48.78 22.71 -37.84
CA PRO A 214 -48.50 24.03 -37.24
C PRO A 214 -49.74 24.84 -36.82
N PHE A 215 -50.91 24.53 -37.40
CA PHE A 215 -52.17 25.22 -37.09
C PHE A 215 -52.91 24.60 -35.90
N ASP A 216 -52.55 23.38 -35.50
CA ASP A 216 -53.13 22.69 -34.37
C ASP A 216 -52.43 23.12 -33.08
N LEU A 217 -53.13 23.01 -31.94
CA LEU A 217 -52.55 23.31 -30.63
C LEU A 217 -52.16 22.00 -29.95
N ILE A 218 -50.87 21.82 -29.65
CA ILE A 218 -50.37 20.68 -28.88
C ILE A 218 -50.19 21.12 -27.42
N GLU A 219 -50.94 20.50 -26.51
CA GLU A 219 -50.93 20.76 -25.07
C GLU A 219 -50.32 19.56 -24.33
N GLU A 220 -49.35 19.81 -23.45
CA GLU A 220 -48.78 18.82 -22.53
C GLU A 220 -49.77 18.58 -21.38
N VAL A 221 -50.02 17.31 -21.02
CA VAL A 221 -50.82 17.00 -19.84
C VAL A 221 -49.89 16.99 -18.62
N GLY A 222 -50.09 17.95 -17.70
CA GLY A 222 -49.13 18.24 -16.64
C GLY A 222 -48.73 17.05 -15.75
N LYS A 223 -47.41 16.91 -15.52
CA LYS A 223 -46.78 15.88 -14.66
C LYS A 223 -47.41 15.86 -13.26
N GLY A 224 -48.26 14.87 -12.99
CA GLY A 224 -48.94 14.70 -11.70
C GLY A 224 -50.42 14.31 -11.81
N VAL A 225 -51.04 14.56 -12.95
CA VAL A 225 -52.31 13.95 -13.33
C VAL A 225 -51.98 12.66 -14.08
N ARG A 226 -52.42 11.50 -13.58
CA ARG A 226 -52.29 10.26 -14.36
C ARG A 226 -53.15 10.38 -15.61
N GLY A 227 -52.54 10.45 -16.78
CA GLY A 227 -53.21 10.25 -18.06
C GLY A 227 -52.59 11.06 -19.17
N ALA A 228 -52.21 10.38 -20.25
CA ALA A 228 -51.71 10.89 -21.52
C ALA A 228 -50.48 11.79 -21.48
N ASP A 229 -49.70 11.71 -22.55
CA ASP A 229 -48.47 12.49 -22.66
C ASP A 229 -48.79 13.84 -23.32
N CYS A 230 -49.56 13.83 -24.41
CA CYS A 230 -49.95 15.06 -25.08
C CYS A 230 -51.36 15.00 -25.70
N VAL A 231 -51.97 16.17 -25.85
CA VAL A 231 -53.26 16.36 -26.51
C VAL A 231 -53.10 17.32 -27.67
N GLN A 232 -53.53 16.90 -28.84
CA GLN A 232 -53.65 17.72 -30.04
C GLN A 232 -55.07 18.24 -30.16
N VAL A 233 -55.25 19.55 -30.04
CA VAL A 233 -56.48 20.24 -30.42
C VAL A 233 -56.43 20.55 -31.90
N VAL A 234 -57.22 19.82 -32.68
CA VAL A 234 -57.30 19.94 -34.13
C VAL A 234 -58.04 21.23 -34.48
N ARG A 235 -57.39 22.10 -35.25
CA ARG A 235 -57.96 23.37 -35.70
C ARG A 235 -58.10 23.39 -37.22
N ASN A 236 -59.19 23.98 -37.69
CA ASN A 236 -59.35 24.21 -39.13
C ASN A 236 -58.50 25.40 -39.61
N GLN A 237 -58.49 25.65 -40.91
CA GLN A 237 -57.78 26.77 -41.54
C GLN A 237 -58.20 28.17 -41.04
N PHE A 238 -59.33 28.26 -40.33
CA PHE A 238 -59.85 29.49 -39.72
C PHE A 238 -59.51 29.60 -38.23
N GLY A 239 -58.70 28.67 -37.69
CA GLY A 239 -58.32 28.63 -36.28
C GLY A 239 -59.40 28.10 -35.33
N GLN A 240 -60.53 27.60 -35.85
CA GLN A 240 -61.60 27.06 -35.00
C GLN A 240 -61.28 25.62 -34.58
N GLU A 241 -61.52 25.33 -33.31
CA GLU A 241 -61.36 23.99 -32.74
C GLU A 241 -62.44 23.06 -33.31
N CYS A 242 -61.99 21.93 -33.84
CA CYS A 242 -62.84 20.95 -34.54
C CYS A 242 -62.92 19.60 -33.81
N GLY A 243 -61.94 19.31 -32.95
CA GLY A 243 -61.88 18.12 -32.10
C GLY A 243 -60.53 18.00 -31.42
N LYS A 244 -60.37 16.97 -30.60
CA LYS A 244 -59.14 16.69 -29.84
C LYS A 244 -58.68 15.24 -30.06
N ILE A 245 -57.37 15.05 -30.12
CA ILE A 245 -56.71 13.74 -30.17
C ILE A 245 -55.77 13.63 -28.97
N ILE A 246 -55.86 12.55 -28.21
CA ILE A 246 -54.99 12.27 -27.08
C ILE A 246 -53.97 11.20 -27.47
N TYR A 247 -52.70 11.45 -27.15
CA TYR A 247 -51.59 10.56 -27.45
C TYR A 247 -50.93 10.06 -26.16
N GLU A 248 -50.66 8.76 -26.13
CA GLU A 248 -49.91 8.09 -25.07
C GLU A 248 -48.75 7.31 -25.69
N SER A 249 -47.53 7.67 -25.33
CA SER A 249 -46.30 7.01 -25.70
C SER A 249 -45.94 5.92 -24.68
N LYS A 250 -45.66 4.71 -25.18
CA LYS A 250 -45.26 3.57 -24.36
C LYS A 250 -44.04 2.87 -24.96
N ARG A 251 -42.89 3.13 -24.35
CA ARG A 251 -41.61 2.50 -24.70
C ARG A 251 -41.36 1.26 -23.85
N THR A 252 -42.07 0.17 -24.14
CA THR A 252 -41.87 -1.11 -23.45
C THR A 252 -41.88 -2.28 -24.43
N LYS A 253 -41.31 -3.42 -24.02
CA LYS A 253 -41.15 -4.61 -24.86
C LYS A 253 -42.44 -5.42 -25.00
N ASP A 254 -43.32 -5.35 -24.00
CA ASP A 254 -44.56 -6.11 -23.93
C ASP A 254 -45.75 -5.17 -23.84
N PHE A 255 -46.80 -5.43 -24.62
CA PHE A 255 -48.00 -4.60 -24.63
C PHE A 255 -48.86 -4.88 -23.39
N GLY A 256 -49.04 -3.88 -22.53
CA GLY A 256 -49.90 -3.97 -21.35
C GLY A 256 -51.38 -3.90 -21.72
N GLY A 257 -52.15 -4.92 -21.35
CA GLY A 257 -53.59 -4.96 -21.63
C GLY A 257 -54.38 -3.85 -20.93
N ASP A 258 -53.83 -3.26 -19.87
CA ASP A 258 -54.43 -2.19 -19.07
C ASP A 258 -54.25 -0.79 -19.69
N TRP A 259 -53.38 -0.63 -20.69
CA TRP A 259 -53.13 0.68 -21.33
C TRP A 259 -54.36 1.22 -22.04
N ILE A 260 -55.07 0.35 -22.76
CA ILE A 260 -56.30 0.71 -23.50
C ILE A 260 -57.38 1.18 -22.53
N GLU A 261 -57.56 0.48 -21.40
CA GLU A 261 -58.58 0.85 -20.41
C GLU A 261 -58.26 2.15 -19.69
N LYS A 262 -56.99 2.40 -19.39
CA LYS A 262 -56.52 3.67 -18.79
C LYS A 262 -56.74 4.83 -19.75
N LEU A 263 -56.24 4.73 -20.98
CA LEU A 263 -56.38 5.81 -21.96
C LEU A 263 -57.84 6.13 -22.30
N LYS A 264 -58.73 5.12 -22.29
CA LYS A 264 -60.18 5.36 -22.43
C LYS A 264 -60.80 6.10 -21.25
N LYS A 265 -60.29 5.91 -20.04
CA LYS A 265 -60.75 6.69 -18.87
C LYS A 265 -60.30 8.13 -19.02
N ASP A 266 -59.07 8.35 -19.49
CA ASP A 266 -58.50 9.68 -19.70
C ASP A 266 -59.21 10.43 -20.86
N MET A 267 -59.52 9.72 -21.94
CA MET A 267 -60.34 10.22 -23.04
C MET A 267 -61.71 10.71 -22.55
N ARG A 268 -62.36 9.98 -21.63
CA ARG A 268 -63.65 10.38 -21.05
C ARG A 268 -63.54 11.53 -20.05
N SER A 269 -62.50 11.56 -19.23
CA SER A 269 -62.33 12.62 -18.22
C SER A 269 -61.99 13.97 -18.86
N MET A 270 -61.22 13.95 -19.94
CA MET A 270 -60.78 15.15 -20.67
C MET A 270 -61.73 15.55 -21.81
N GLY A 271 -62.72 14.71 -22.14
CA GLY A 271 -63.66 14.96 -23.24
C GLY A 271 -62.96 15.00 -24.60
N VAL A 272 -62.07 14.04 -24.84
CA VAL A 272 -61.30 13.94 -26.10
C VAL A 272 -62.02 13.01 -27.09
N ASP A 273 -61.98 13.34 -28.38
CA ASP A 273 -62.72 12.61 -29.43
C ASP A 273 -62.03 11.32 -29.88
N VAL A 274 -60.69 11.33 -29.95
CA VAL A 274 -59.91 10.19 -30.46
C VAL A 274 -58.69 9.92 -29.58
N ALA A 275 -58.42 8.64 -29.31
CA ALA A 275 -57.27 8.20 -28.52
C ALA A 275 -56.28 7.38 -29.35
N VAL A 276 -54.99 7.68 -29.19
CA VAL A 276 -53.87 7.06 -29.90
C VAL A 276 -52.80 6.59 -28.90
N ILE A 277 -52.38 5.34 -29.01
CA ILE A 277 -51.22 4.79 -28.32
C ILE A 277 -50.08 4.67 -29.33
N VAL A 278 -48.95 5.29 -29.01
CA VAL A 278 -47.69 5.16 -29.74
C VAL A 278 -46.83 4.16 -28.98
N SER A 279 -46.60 2.98 -29.54
CA SER A 279 -45.83 1.94 -28.85
C SER A 279 -44.81 1.24 -29.74
N GLN A 280 -43.76 0.68 -29.13
CA GLN A 280 -42.79 -0.15 -29.84
C GLN A 280 -43.28 -1.59 -30.07
N CYS A 281 -44.29 -2.02 -29.33
CA CYS A 281 -44.87 -3.36 -29.47
C CYS A 281 -46.38 -3.25 -29.71
N TYR A 282 -46.91 -4.20 -30.50
CA TYR A 282 -48.35 -4.30 -30.75
C TYR A 282 -48.98 -5.36 -29.83
N PRO A 283 -50.28 -5.23 -29.52
CA PRO A 283 -50.99 -6.27 -28.80
C PRO A 283 -51.12 -7.54 -29.65
N LYS A 284 -51.29 -8.71 -29.02
CA LYS A 284 -51.40 -10.00 -29.72
C LYS A 284 -52.49 -9.95 -30.80
N GLY A 285 -52.13 -10.38 -32.02
CA GLY A 285 -53.00 -10.42 -33.20
C GLY A 285 -52.96 -9.16 -34.06
N MET A 286 -51.95 -8.30 -33.89
CA MET A 286 -51.76 -7.06 -34.64
C MET A 286 -50.28 -6.93 -35.01
N ASP A 287 -50.00 -6.76 -36.31
CA ASP A 287 -48.64 -6.70 -36.86
C ASP A 287 -48.29 -5.30 -37.43
N CYS A 288 -49.28 -4.41 -37.55
CA CYS A 288 -49.16 -3.05 -38.07
C CYS A 288 -50.11 -2.09 -37.33
N PHE A 289 -50.04 -0.78 -37.60
CA PHE A 289 -50.99 0.18 -37.02
C PHE A 289 -52.46 -0.16 -37.31
N GLY A 290 -53.36 0.26 -36.41
CA GLY A 290 -54.78 -0.06 -36.50
C GLY A 290 -55.55 0.30 -35.24
N GLN A 291 -56.82 -0.07 -35.20
CA GLN A 291 -57.71 0.24 -34.09
C GLN A 291 -58.05 -1.02 -33.28
N ARG A 292 -57.90 -0.96 -31.96
CA ARG A 292 -58.31 -2.01 -31.03
C ARG A 292 -59.19 -1.44 -29.93
N ASP A 293 -60.37 -2.01 -29.77
CA ASP A 293 -61.38 -1.60 -28.80
C ASP A 293 -61.70 -0.08 -28.84
N GLY A 294 -61.58 0.58 -29.99
CA GLY A 294 -61.83 2.03 -30.12
C GLY A 294 -60.63 2.95 -29.82
N VAL A 295 -59.45 2.40 -29.56
CA VAL A 295 -58.18 3.14 -29.43
C VAL A 295 -57.27 2.81 -30.62
N TRP A 296 -56.66 3.81 -31.23
CA TRP A 296 -55.68 3.62 -32.29
C TRP A 296 -54.33 3.25 -31.70
N ILE A 297 -53.65 2.27 -32.28
CA ILE A 297 -52.33 1.81 -31.85
C ILE A 297 -51.42 1.89 -33.06
N CYS A 298 -50.28 2.56 -32.91
CA CYS A 298 -49.31 2.74 -33.98
C CYS A 298 -47.89 2.73 -33.43
N SER A 299 -46.91 2.49 -34.30
CA SER A 299 -45.51 2.70 -33.97
C SER A 299 -45.14 4.18 -34.07
N PHE A 300 -43.98 4.53 -33.49
CA PHE A 300 -43.46 5.90 -33.57
C PHE A 300 -43.20 6.35 -35.01
N GLU A 301 -42.88 5.44 -35.92
CA GLU A 301 -42.64 5.76 -37.34
C GLU A 301 -43.95 6.07 -38.08
N GLU A 302 -45.05 5.45 -37.67
CA GLU A 302 -46.36 5.57 -38.31
C GLU A 302 -47.21 6.71 -37.73
N VAL A 303 -46.82 7.28 -36.59
CA VAL A 303 -47.63 8.25 -35.85
C VAL A 303 -48.06 9.44 -36.69
N ASN A 304 -47.19 9.93 -37.59
CA ASN A 304 -47.51 11.04 -38.49
C ASN A 304 -48.63 10.70 -39.47
N ALA A 305 -48.56 9.50 -40.07
CA ALA A 305 -49.57 9.04 -41.00
C ALA A 305 -50.92 8.82 -40.28
N VAL A 306 -50.88 8.22 -39.10
CA VAL A 306 -52.08 7.99 -38.29
C VAL A 306 -52.69 9.31 -37.83
N ALA A 307 -51.89 10.23 -37.28
CA ALA A 307 -52.34 11.56 -36.88
C ALA A 307 -52.99 12.31 -38.06
N TYR A 308 -52.39 12.26 -39.24
CA TYR A 308 -52.93 12.91 -40.44
C TYR A 308 -54.31 12.37 -40.83
N VAL A 309 -54.48 11.04 -40.87
CA VAL A 309 -55.75 10.40 -41.21
C VAL A 309 -56.84 10.73 -40.18
N LEU A 310 -56.50 10.67 -38.89
CA LEU A 310 -57.44 11.00 -37.81
C LEU A 310 -57.84 12.47 -37.84
N ARG A 311 -56.87 13.35 -38.08
CA ARG A 311 -57.10 14.79 -38.23
C ARG A 311 -58.04 15.11 -39.38
N ASP A 312 -57.81 14.53 -40.57
CA ASP A 312 -58.71 14.71 -41.73
C ASP A 312 -60.13 14.23 -41.43
N GLY A 313 -60.25 13.07 -40.75
CA GLY A 313 -61.54 12.54 -40.28
C GLY A 313 -62.29 13.50 -39.36
N ILE A 314 -61.63 14.05 -38.34
CA ILE A 314 -62.21 15.03 -37.40
C ILE A 314 -62.64 16.30 -38.14
N LEU A 315 -61.82 16.83 -39.05
CA LEU A 315 -62.16 18.03 -39.81
C LEU A 315 -63.39 17.83 -40.70
N ARG A 316 -63.48 16.68 -41.38
CA ARG A 316 -64.66 16.34 -42.21
C ARG A 316 -65.92 16.17 -41.36
N LEU A 317 -65.83 15.49 -40.22
CA LEU A 317 -66.95 15.30 -39.30
C LEU A 317 -67.42 16.63 -38.71
N SER A 318 -66.50 17.48 -38.26
CA SER A 318 -66.81 18.82 -37.75
C SER A 318 -67.46 19.70 -38.81
N SER A 319 -66.97 19.66 -40.05
CA SER A 319 -67.57 20.38 -41.18
C SER A 319 -69.00 19.86 -41.48
N ALA A 320 -69.20 18.54 -41.47
CA ALA A 320 -70.50 17.93 -41.66
C ALA A 320 -71.49 18.30 -40.54
N MET A 321 -71.06 18.25 -39.27
CA MET A 321 -71.87 18.66 -38.11
C MET A 321 -72.25 20.15 -38.17
N LYS A 322 -71.27 21.04 -38.43
CA LYS A 322 -71.53 22.48 -38.61
C LYS A 322 -72.48 22.76 -39.77
N SER A 323 -72.44 21.96 -40.84
CA SER A 323 -73.37 22.11 -41.97
C SER A 323 -74.80 21.70 -41.63
N GLN A 324 -74.98 20.76 -40.68
CA GLN A 324 -76.29 20.35 -40.18
C GLN A 324 -76.85 21.35 -39.15
N GLU A 325 -76.00 21.82 -38.22
CA GLU A 325 -76.36 22.85 -37.25
C GLU A 325 -76.74 24.18 -37.94
N ASN A 326 -75.96 24.59 -38.95
CA ASN A 326 -76.30 25.76 -39.78
C ASN A 326 -77.61 25.61 -40.57
N ARG A 327 -78.12 24.39 -40.80
CA ARG A 327 -79.43 24.20 -41.46
C ARG A 327 -80.59 24.35 -40.48
N GLY A 328 -80.43 23.92 -39.23
CA GLY A 328 -81.46 24.03 -38.19
C GLY A 328 -81.65 25.46 -37.69
N ASP A 329 -80.58 26.07 -37.20
CA ASP A 329 -80.66 27.39 -36.55
C ASP A 329 -80.89 28.53 -37.54
N LYS A 330 -80.30 28.50 -38.74
CA LYS A 330 -80.57 29.56 -39.73
C LYS A 330 -81.98 29.50 -40.27
N MET A 331 -82.57 28.33 -40.45
CA MET A 331 -83.98 28.23 -40.83
C MET A 331 -84.89 28.75 -39.72
N HIS A 332 -84.58 28.45 -38.46
CA HIS A 332 -85.39 28.94 -37.35
C HIS A 332 -85.22 30.45 -37.15
N MET A 333 -84.00 30.98 -37.21
CA MET A 333 -83.73 32.43 -37.16
C MET A 333 -84.29 33.19 -38.37
N LEU A 334 -84.25 32.62 -39.58
CA LEU A 334 -84.90 33.22 -40.76
C LEU A 334 -86.41 33.21 -40.60
N TYR A 335 -86.98 32.10 -40.10
CA TYR A 335 -88.41 32.01 -39.84
C TYR A 335 -88.84 33.03 -38.78
N ASP A 336 -88.11 33.14 -37.67
CA ASP A 336 -88.37 34.08 -36.58
C ASP A 336 -88.15 35.53 -37.00
N TYR A 337 -87.15 35.81 -37.85
CA TYR A 337 -86.95 37.14 -38.43
C TYR A 337 -88.07 37.49 -39.42
N LEU A 338 -88.41 36.59 -40.36
CA LEU A 338 -89.47 36.81 -41.36
C LEU A 338 -90.86 36.93 -40.73
N THR A 339 -91.11 36.22 -39.62
CA THR A 339 -92.37 36.31 -38.86
C THR A 339 -92.32 37.32 -37.71
N GLY A 340 -91.14 37.88 -37.45
CA GLY A 340 -90.87 38.82 -36.38
C GLY A 340 -91.37 40.23 -36.66
N ALA A 341 -91.54 40.99 -35.58
CA ALA A 341 -92.01 42.38 -35.67
C ALA A 341 -91.04 43.28 -36.45
N GLU A 342 -89.73 43.03 -36.34
CA GLU A 342 -88.68 43.85 -36.95
C GLU A 342 -88.72 43.82 -38.49
N PHE A 343 -88.82 42.64 -39.11
CA PHE A 343 -88.97 42.53 -40.57
C PHE A 343 -90.29 43.15 -41.04
N SER A 344 -91.39 42.93 -40.31
CA SER A 344 -92.69 43.51 -40.63
C SER A 344 -92.66 45.04 -40.62
N GLU A 345 -91.94 45.64 -39.68
CA GLU A 345 -91.80 47.09 -39.54
C GLU A 345 -90.89 47.67 -40.63
N GLN A 346 -89.76 47.03 -40.93
CA GLN A 346 -88.90 47.41 -42.05
C GLN A 346 -89.63 47.29 -43.40
N TRP A 347 -90.41 46.22 -43.60
CA TRP A 347 -91.22 46.04 -44.81
C TRP A 347 -92.32 47.09 -44.93
N LYS A 348 -92.96 47.47 -43.82
CA LYS A 348 -93.91 48.60 -43.78
C LYS A 348 -93.24 49.91 -44.17
N ALA A 349 -92.06 50.21 -43.63
CA ALA A 349 -91.30 51.41 -43.97
C ALA A 349 -90.92 51.47 -45.46
N ILE A 350 -90.47 50.34 -46.04
CA ILE A 350 -90.20 50.24 -47.48
C ILE A 350 -91.48 50.47 -48.29
N ARG A 351 -92.60 49.83 -47.91
CA ARG A 351 -93.90 50.00 -48.58
C ARG A 351 -94.39 51.45 -48.51
N GLU A 352 -94.22 52.12 -47.38
CA GLU A 352 -94.59 53.53 -47.18
C GLU A 352 -93.72 54.45 -48.04
N GLY A 353 -92.41 54.23 -48.08
CA GLY A 353 -91.50 54.94 -48.98
C GLY A 353 -91.88 54.76 -50.45
N PHE A 354 -92.17 53.52 -50.87
CA PHE A 354 -92.60 53.23 -52.24
C PHE A 354 -93.94 53.89 -52.58
N MET A 355 -94.93 53.81 -51.69
CA MET A 355 -96.24 54.45 -51.91
C MET A 355 -96.12 55.98 -51.96
N SER A 356 -95.28 56.57 -51.11
CA SER A 356 -94.98 58.00 -51.13
C SER A 356 -94.34 58.43 -52.46
N MET A 357 -93.35 57.67 -52.94
CA MET A 357 -92.66 57.96 -54.19
C MET A 357 -93.58 57.79 -55.41
N LYS A 358 -94.39 56.72 -55.44
CA LYS A 358 -95.41 56.52 -56.48
C LYS A 358 -96.41 57.70 -56.52
N LEU A 359 -96.84 58.17 -55.36
CA LEU A 359 -97.75 59.32 -55.27
C LEU A 359 -97.07 60.62 -55.72
N SER A 360 -95.78 60.80 -55.40
CA SER A 360 -94.98 61.95 -55.88
C SER A 360 -94.90 61.97 -57.41
N ILE A 361 -94.57 60.82 -58.02
CA ILE A 361 -94.51 60.69 -59.49
C ILE A 361 -95.88 60.98 -60.12
N GLN A 362 -96.97 60.48 -59.54
CA GLN A 362 -98.32 60.79 -60.03
C GLN A 362 -98.62 62.30 -59.94
N ARG A 363 -98.28 62.95 -58.83
CA ARG A 363 -98.46 64.41 -58.68
C ARG A 363 -97.63 65.20 -59.69
N GLU A 364 -96.38 64.80 -59.93
CA GLU A 364 -95.53 65.40 -60.96
C GLU A 364 -96.14 65.23 -62.35
N ARG A 365 -96.64 64.03 -62.67
CA ARG A 365 -97.30 63.76 -63.95
C ARG A 365 -98.53 64.63 -64.14
N ASP A 366 -99.39 64.74 -63.13
CA ASP A 366 -100.59 65.57 -63.19
C ASP A 366 -100.23 67.06 -63.33
N ALA A 367 -99.16 67.52 -62.67
CA ALA A 367 -98.67 68.89 -62.81
C ALA A 367 -98.09 69.15 -64.21
N MET A 368 -97.31 68.22 -64.75
CA MET A 368 -96.75 68.31 -66.11
C MET A 368 -97.84 68.27 -67.16
N GLU A 369 -98.88 67.44 -67.00
CA GLU A 369 -100.02 67.43 -67.93
C GLU A 369 -100.75 68.77 -67.95
N ARG A 370 -100.96 69.40 -66.78
CA ARG A 370 -101.51 70.76 -66.72
C ARG A 370 -100.61 71.78 -67.40
N LEU A 371 -99.29 71.69 -67.19
CA LEU A 371 -98.30 72.58 -67.80
C LEU A 371 -98.26 72.41 -69.32
N TRP A 372 -98.29 71.18 -69.82
CA TRP A 372 -98.38 70.87 -71.24
C TRP A 372 -99.64 71.44 -71.85
N LYS A 373 -100.82 71.18 -71.27
CA LYS A 373 -102.09 71.77 -71.76
C LYS A 373 -102.06 73.30 -71.76
N ALA A 374 -101.42 73.93 -70.78
CA ALA A 374 -101.25 75.39 -70.75
C ALA A 374 -100.33 75.88 -71.89
N ARG A 375 -99.21 75.20 -72.14
CA ARG A 375 -98.26 75.52 -73.22
C ARG A 375 -98.83 75.25 -74.60
N GLU A 376 -99.52 74.13 -74.80
CA GLU A 376 -100.24 73.82 -76.03
C GLU A 376 -101.23 74.93 -76.37
N LYS A 377 -102.02 75.39 -75.40
CA LYS A 377 -102.95 76.52 -75.61
C LYS A 377 -102.24 77.84 -75.93
N GLN A 378 -101.03 78.05 -75.44
CA GLN A 378 -100.21 79.20 -75.83
C GLN A 378 -99.66 79.03 -77.26
N LEU A 379 -99.19 77.84 -77.61
CA LEU A 379 -98.74 77.50 -78.97
C LEU A 379 -99.88 77.66 -79.98
N GLU A 380 -101.08 77.17 -79.68
CA GLU A 380 -102.27 77.37 -80.52
C GLU A 380 -102.55 78.86 -80.75
N LYS A 381 -102.43 79.71 -79.71
CA LYS A 381 -102.59 81.17 -79.88
C LYS A 381 -101.51 81.77 -80.78
N VAL A 382 -100.25 81.35 -80.63
CA VAL A 382 -99.16 81.81 -81.48
C VAL A 382 -99.38 81.36 -82.92
N LEU A 383 -99.77 80.11 -83.13
CA LEU A 383 -100.04 79.53 -84.45
C LEU A 383 -101.23 80.23 -85.10
N LEU A 384 -102.31 80.49 -84.36
CA LEU A 384 -103.45 81.28 -84.83
C LEU A 384 -103.03 82.69 -85.23
N ASN A 385 -102.21 83.37 -84.41
CA ASN A 385 -101.66 84.69 -84.73
C ASN A 385 -100.78 84.64 -86.00
N ALA A 386 -99.92 83.63 -86.14
CA ALA A 386 -99.11 83.44 -87.34
C ALA A 386 -99.98 83.18 -88.57
N THR A 387 -101.07 82.42 -88.44
CA THR A 387 -102.05 82.17 -89.50
C THR A 387 -102.77 83.47 -89.88
N HIS A 388 -103.15 84.31 -88.91
CA HIS A 388 -103.73 85.63 -89.15
C HIS A 388 -102.75 86.57 -89.84
N ILE A 389 -101.46 86.56 -89.45
CA ILE A 389 -100.41 87.34 -90.11
C ILE A 389 -100.25 86.86 -91.55
N ARG A 390 -100.13 85.55 -91.78
CA ARG A 390 -100.05 84.96 -93.12
C ARG A 390 -101.26 85.33 -93.98
N GLY A 391 -102.49 85.20 -93.47
CA GLY A 391 -103.69 85.59 -94.20
C GLY A 391 -103.78 87.09 -94.47
N SER A 392 -103.29 87.93 -93.55
CA SER A 392 -103.20 89.38 -93.76
C SER A 392 -102.16 89.74 -94.84
N ILE A 393 -101.00 89.07 -94.83
CA ILE A 393 -99.96 89.23 -95.87
C ILE A 393 -100.48 88.73 -97.21
N GLU A 394 -101.09 87.55 -97.30
CA GLU A 394 -101.68 87.02 -98.54
C GLU A 394 -102.75 87.96 -99.11
N GLY A 395 -103.58 88.58 -98.24
CA GLY A 395 -104.58 89.57 -98.63
C GLY A 395 -104.03 90.92 -99.10
N ILE A 396 -102.87 91.34 -98.59
CA ILE A 396 -102.21 92.62 -98.97
C ILE A 396 -101.27 92.44 -100.17
N ALA A 397 -100.51 91.35 -100.22
CA ALA A 397 -99.39 91.16 -101.14
C ALA A 397 -99.75 90.43 -102.45
N GLY A 398 -100.93 89.81 -102.56
CA GLY A 398 -101.44 89.24 -103.81
C GLY A 398 -100.49 88.20 -104.44
N SER A 399 -100.55 86.95 -103.99
CA SER A 399 -99.92 85.77 -104.62
C SER A 399 -98.41 85.84 -104.96
N ASP A 400 -97.64 86.78 -104.44
CA ASP A 400 -96.17 86.67 -104.36
C ASP A 400 -95.79 86.13 -102.97
N SER A 401 -95.38 84.87 -102.92
CA SER A 401 -95.23 84.07 -101.70
C SER A 401 -94.00 84.45 -100.88
N ILE A 402 -94.19 85.13 -99.74
CA ILE A 402 -93.18 85.18 -98.66
C ILE A 402 -93.34 83.92 -97.81
N GLN A 403 -92.34 83.04 -97.84
CA GLN A 403 -92.33 81.78 -97.11
C GLN A 403 -91.89 82.02 -95.65
N LEU A 404 -92.85 82.12 -94.73
CA LEU A 404 -92.61 82.12 -93.28
C LEU A 404 -92.90 80.71 -92.76
N SER A 405 -91.87 79.86 -92.69
CA SER A 405 -91.94 78.62 -91.91
C SER A 405 -91.57 78.90 -90.45
N LEU A 406 -92.30 78.29 -89.51
CA LEU A 406 -92.03 78.39 -88.07
C LEU A 406 -91.24 77.19 -87.53
N THR A 407 -90.82 76.28 -88.42
CA THR A 407 -89.98 75.13 -88.13
C THR A 407 -89.11 74.83 -89.35
N ASP A 408 -87.82 74.60 -89.14
CA ASP A 408 -86.91 74.11 -90.17
C ASP A 408 -87.23 72.62 -90.40
N GLU A 409 -87.93 72.32 -91.48
CA GLU A 409 -88.26 70.95 -91.90
C GLU A 409 -86.97 70.25 -92.34
N ASP A 410 -86.35 69.43 -91.48
CA ASP A 410 -85.44 68.35 -91.92
C ASP A 410 -85.08 67.25 -90.88
N ASP A 411 -85.65 67.20 -89.66
CA ASP A 411 -85.35 66.11 -88.69
C ASP A 411 -86.61 65.45 -88.07
N GLU A 412 -87.66 65.24 -88.87
CA GLU A 412 -88.79 64.34 -88.57
C GLU A 412 -88.44 62.88 -88.96
N ALA A 413 -87.62 62.19 -88.16
CA ALA A 413 -87.41 60.74 -88.35
C ALA A 413 -87.06 59.95 -87.07
N LEU A 414 -87.39 60.44 -85.87
CA LEU A 414 -87.10 59.70 -84.62
C LEU A 414 -88.19 59.80 -83.55
N LEU A 415 -89.43 59.97 -83.98
CA LEU A 415 -90.62 59.77 -83.16
C LEU A 415 -91.49 58.70 -83.81
N LEU A 416 -91.29 57.44 -83.43
CA LEU A 416 -92.28 56.36 -83.29
C LEU A 416 -91.56 54.99 -83.18
N GLU A 417 -91.18 54.64 -81.95
CA GLU A 417 -91.46 53.33 -81.35
C GLU A 417 -91.85 53.52 -79.89
#